data_AF-A0A2I0V3Z6-F1
#
_entry.id   AF-A0A2I0V3Z6-F1
#
_cell.length_a   1.000
_cell.length_b   1.000
_cell.length_c   1.000
_cell.angle_alpha   90.00
_cell.angle_beta   90.00
_cell.angle_gamma   90.00
#
_symmetry.space_group_name_H-M   'P 1'
#
loop_
_entity.id
_entity.type
_entity.pdbx_description
1 polymer ?
#
loop_
_entity_poly.entity_id
_entity_poly.type
_entity_poly.pdbx_seq_one_letter_code
_entity_poly.pdbx_strand_id
1 'polypeptide(L)'
;MDIFIASNRQLPIRYYVQEAVWIRRGGSTKLPELTLPFFVEVEIQNHYNLQIITDYIFDFQKQYKQTEIQLFIKDTALLATMQEMLGHHKHRQHAIYILPLQLNL
;
A
#
# COMPACT_ATOMS: atom_id res chain seq x y z
N MET A 1 1.17 11.93 3.27
CA MET A 1 0.35 10.92 2.57
C MET A 1 1.24 10.33 1.53
N ASP A 2 1.76 9.16 1.86
CA ASP A 2 3.08 8.74 1.40
C ASP A 2 2.96 7.52 0.49
N ILE A 3 1.94 6.68 0.74
CA ILE A 3 1.63 5.48 -0.05
C ILE A 3 0.12 5.32 -0.22
N PHE A 4 -0.38 5.26 -1.45
CA PHE A 4 -1.73 4.74 -1.70
C PHE A 4 -1.66 3.23 -1.92
N ILE A 5 -2.51 2.48 -1.21
CA ILE A 5 -2.64 1.04 -1.41
C ILE A 5 -4.03 0.78 -1.99
N ALA A 6 -4.08 0.18 -3.19
CA ALA A 6 -5.32 -0.20 -3.85
C ALA A 6 -5.42 -1.72 -3.99
N SER A 7 -6.64 -2.27 -3.98
CA SER A 7 -6.89 -3.70 -4.12
C SER A 7 -8.22 -4.03 -4.78
N ASN A 8 -8.30 -5.22 -5.38
CA ASN A 8 -9.55 -5.83 -5.84
C ASN A 8 -10.44 -6.37 -4.69
N ARG A 9 -9.97 -6.34 -3.44
CA ARG A 9 -10.76 -6.67 -2.24
C ARG A 9 -10.77 -5.50 -1.26
N GLN A 10 -11.76 -5.47 -0.37
CA GLN A 10 -11.91 -4.40 0.62
C GLN A 10 -10.74 -4.37 1.60
N LEU A 11 -10.04 -3.24 1.64
CA LEU A 11 -8.87 -3.03 2.49
C LEU A 11 -9.30 -2.57 3.90
N PRO A 12 -8.73 -3.17 4.96
CA PRO A 12 -9.05 -2.78 6.34
C PRO A 12 -8.38 -1.46 6.76
N ILE A 13 -9.11 -0.64 7.52
CA ILE A 13 -8.54 0.56 8.18
C ILE A 13 -7.73 0.12 9.41
N ARG A 14 -6.57 0.74 9.63
CA ARG A 14 -5.66 0.46 10.75
C ARG A 14 -4.98 1.74 11.25
N TYR A 15 -4.76 1.80 12.56
CA TYR A 15 -4.09 2.92 13.22
C TYR A 15 -3.05 2.37 14.19
N TYR A 16 -1.78 2.61 13.88
CA TYR A 16 -0.63 2.23 14.68
C TYR A 16 -0.07 3.52 15.31
N VAL A 17 -0.72 3.94 16.40
CA VAL A 17 -0.49 5.27 17.01
C VAL A 17 0.92 5.38 17.59
N GLN A 18 1.45 4.30 18.16
CA GLN A 18 2.80 4.31 18.76
C GLN A 18 3.88 4.38 17.68
N GLU A 19 3.61 3.80 16.52
CA GLU A 19 4.49 3.69 15.39
C GLU A 19 4.30 4.84 14.38
N ALA A 20 3.34 5.73 14.64
CA ALA A 20 2.98 6.86 13.80
C ALA A 20 2.70 6.45 12.34
N VAL A 21 1.88 5.40 12.18
CA VAL A 21 1.39 4.91 10.88
C VAL A 21 -0.14 4.88 10.89
N TRP A 22 -0.75 5.52 9.90
CA TRP A 22 -2.21 5.56 9.73
C TRP A 22 -2.60 5.05 8.35
N ILE A 23 -3.45 4.01 8.31
CA ILE A 23 -4.03 3.44 7.09
C ILE A 23 -5.52 3.74 7.12
N ARG A 24 -5.93 4.76 6.37
CA ARG A 24 -7.30 5.31 6.40
C ARG A 24 -8.00 5.14 5.06
N ARG A 25 -9.33 5.19 5.06
CA ARG A 25 -10.09 5.24 3.80
C ARG A 25 -9.63 6.45 3.00
N GLY A 26 -9.36 6.26 1.71
CA GLY A 26 -9.00 7.38 0.86
C GLY A 26 -10.14 8.41 0.76
N GLY A 27 -9.77 9.69 0.73
CA GLY A 27 -10.72 10.80 0.57
C GLY A 27 -11.25 10.93 -0.86
N SER A 28 -11.82 12.08 -1.21
CA SER A 28 -12.29 12.37 -2.59
C SER A 28 -11.14 12.56 -3.61
N THR A 29 -9.92 12.14 -3.26
CA THR A 29 -8.73 12.23 -4.09
C THR A 29 -8.92 11.35 -5.31
N LYS A 30 -9.25 11.95 -6.44
CA LYS A 30 -9.29 11.26 -7.72
C LYS A 30 -7.87 11.02 -8.18
N LEU A 31 -7.37 9.82 -7.95
CA LEU A 31 -6.12 9.34 -8.52
C LEU A 31 -6.43 8.67 -9.87
N PRO A 32 -6.05 9.29 -11.00
CA PRO A 32 -6.33 8.72 -12.32
C PRO A 32 -5.62 7.37 -12.56
N GLU A 33 -4.61 7.06 -11.75
CA GLU A 33 -3.81 5.84 -11.83
C GLU A 33 -4.44 4.64 -11.09
N LEU A 34 -5.46 4.86 -10.24
CA LEU A 34 -6.11 3.76 -9.52
C LEU A 34 -6.98 2.95 -10.47
N THR A 35 -6.54 1.73 -10.81
CA THR A 35 -7.33 0.80 -11.63
C THR A 35 -8.17 -0.17 -10.79
N LEU A 36 -7.97 -0.17 -9.46
CA LEU A 36 -8.63 -1.09 -8.53
C LEU A 36 -9.73 -0.40 -7.70
N PRO A 37 -10.83 -1.11 -7.38
CA PRO A 37 -12.05 -0.51 -6.82
C PRO A 37 -11.95 -0.08 -5.35
N PHE A 38 -11.02 -0.64 -4.57
CA PHE A 38 -10.84 -0.31 -3.16
C PHE A 38 -9.46 0.28 -2.94
N PHE A 39 -9.36 1.37 -2.17
CA PHE A 39 -8.08 1.94 -1.82
C PHE A 39 -8.08 2.58 -0.43
N VAL A 40 -6.88 2.62 0.16
CA VAL A 40 -6.58 3.28 1.42
C VAL A 40 -5.40 4.22 1.24
N GLU A 41 -5.40 5.23 2.09
CA GLU A 41 -4.38 6.23 2.22
C GLU A 41 -3.46 5.87 3.40
N VAL A 42 -2.15 5.73 3.17
CA VAL A 42 -1.15 5.51 4.21
C VAL A 42 -0.32 6.76 4.46
N GLU A 43 -0.34 7.21 5.72
CA GLU A 43 0.54 8.25 6.24
C GLU A 43 1.56 7.62 7.19
N ILE A 44 2.84 7.91 6.97
CA ILE A 44 3.97 7.38 7.73
C ILE A 44 4.82 8.56 8.19
N GLN A 45 4.82 8.85 9.49
CA GLN A 45 5.67 9.93 10.03
C GLN A 45 7.07 9.42 10.44
N ASN A 46 7.22 8.10 10.59
CA ASN A 46 8.49 7.46 10.91
C ASN A 46 8.85 6.38 9.88
N HIS A 47 9.81 6.67 9.00
CA HIS A 47 10.25 5.76 7.95
C HIS A 47 10.97 4.49 8.46
N TYR A 48 11.27 4.38 9.76
CA TYR A 48 11.76 3.10 10.31
C TYR A 48 10.65 2.04 10.44
N ASN A 49 9.38 2.43 10.26
CA ASN A 49 8.22 1.56 10.48
C ASN A 49 7.61 1.00 9.19
N LEU A 50 8.35 0.95 8.08
CA LEU A 50 7.87 0.43 6.79
C LEU A 50 7.45 -1.04 6.85
N GLN A 51 8.03 -1.82 7.78
CA GLN A 51 7.63 -3.21 8.02
C GLN A 51 6.13 -3.33 8.35
N ILE A 52 5.52 -2.32 8.97
CA ILE A 52 4.08 -2.34 9.24
C ILE A 52 3.26 -2.42 7.95
N ILE A 53 3.77 -1.85 6.85
CA ILE A 53 3.09 -1.86 5.56
C ILE A 53 3.17 -3.25 4.92
N THR A 54 4.31 -3.91 5.02
CA THR A 54 4.48 -5.27 4.48
C THR A 54 3.66 -6.28 5.27
N ASP A 55 3.69 -6.18 6.60
CA ASP A 55 2.88 -7.03 7.50
C ASP A 55 1.38 -6.83 7.23
N TYR A 56 0.94 -5.57 7.09
CA TYR A 56 -0.44 -5.24 6.70
C TYR A 56 -0.85 -5.91 5.38
N ILE A 57 0.01 -5.87 4.35
CA ILE A 57 -0.25 -6.49 3.05
C ILE A 57 -0.36 -8.01 3.19
N PHE A 58 0.56 -8.65 3.90
CA PHE A 58 0.56 -10.10 4.04
C PHE A 58 -0.62 -10.61 4.88
N ASP A 59 -0.96 -9.92 5.96
CA ASP A 59 -2.14 -10.26 6.77
C ASP A 59 -3.44 -10.04 6.01
N PHE A 60 -3.49 -9.06 5.12
CA PHE A 60 -4.59 -8.89 4.18
C PHE A 60 -4.67 -10.04 3.17
N GLN A 61 -3.55 -10.45 2.57
CA GLN A 61 -3.52 -11.54 1.59
C GLN A 61 -3.99 -12.87 2.18
N LYS A 62 -3.64 -13.18 3.44
CA LYS A 62 -4.10 -14.39 4.15
C LYS A 62 -5.63 -14.52 4.25
N GLN A 63 -6.37 -13.42 4.15
CA GLN A 63 -7.83 -13.42 4.26
C GLN A 63 -8.55 -13.86 2.97
N TYR A 64 -7.82 -13.96 1.85
CA TYR A 64 -8.41 -14.21 0.54
C TYR A 64 -7.64 -15.27 -0.24
N LYS A 65 -8.34 -16.01 -1.12
CA LYS A 65 -7.70 -16.99 -2.01
C LYS A 65 -6.81 -16.35 -3.10
N GLN A 66 -7.15 -15.12 -3.49
CA GLN A 66 -6.44 -14.35 -4.52
C GLN A 66 -6.67 -12.86 -4.26
N THR A 67 -5.62 -12.08 -4.45
CA THR A 67 -5.65 -10.62 -4.33
C THR A 67 -4.79 -9.98 -5.41
N GLU A 68 -5.23 -8.83 -5.89
CA GLU A 68 -4.41 -7.90 -6.64
C GLU A 68 -4.24 -6.66 -5.81
N ILE A 69 -3.00 -6.16 -5.70
CA ILE A 69 -2.63 -5.02 -4.87
C ILE A 69 -1.72 -4.09 -5.69
N GLN A 70 -2.00 -2.80 -5.65
CA GLN A 70 -1.15 -1.75 -6.21
C GLN A 70 -0.73 -0.78 -5.11
N LEU A 71 0.57 -0.50 -5.03
CA LEU A 71 1.14 0.53 -4.16
C LEU A 71 1.59 1.68 -5.05
N PHE A 72 1.07 2.89 -4.81
CA PHE A 72 1.54 4.12 -5.44
C PHE A 72 2.30 4.94 -4.42
N ILE A 73 3.60 5.15 -4.64
CA ILE A 73 4.51 5.73 -3.65
C ILE A 73 5.10 7.02 -4.21
N LYS A 74 5.00 8.11 -3.44
CA LYS A 74 5.51 9.43 -3.85
C LYS A 74 7.02 9.55 -3.73
N ASP A 75 7.58 9.04 -2.64
CA ASP A 75 9.00 9.15 -2.32
C ASP A 75 9.81 8.02 -3.00
N THR A 76 10.91 8.36 -3.67
CA THR A 76 11.70 7.40 -4.45
C THR A 76 12.53 6.46 -3.57
N ALA A 77 12.97 6.91 -2.40
CA ALA A 77 13.68 6.04 -1.46
C ALA A 77 12.71 5.01 -0.86
N LEU A 78 11.53 5.47 -0.44
CA LEU A 78 10.44 4.63 0.03
C LEU A 78 10.01 3.61 -1.04
N LEU A 79 9.92 4.04 -2.31
CA LEU A 79 9.61 3.16 -3.44
C LEU A 79 10.62 2.01 -3.54
N ALA A 80 11.92 2.34 -3.55
CA ALA A 80 12.99 1.36 -3.66
C ALA A 80 12.99 0.37 -2.48
N THR A 81 12.82 0.86 -1.26
CA THR A 81 12.74 0.00 -0.07
C THR A 81 11.53 -0.93 -0.12
N MET A 82 10.35 -0.43 -0.50
CA MET A 82 9.15 -1.28 -0.61
C MET A 82 9.29 -2.32 -1.73
N GLN A 83 9.94 -1.96 -2.85
CA GLN A 83 10.26 -2.91 -3.92
C GLN A 83 11.21 -4.02 -3.46
N GLU A 84 12.20 -3.70 -2.63
CA GLU A 84 13.07 -4.71 -2.02
C GLU A 84 12.30 -5.64 -1.06
N MET A 85 11.55 -5.06 -0.12
CA MET A 85 10.85 -5.84 0.91
C MET A 85 9.75 -6.75 0.35
N LEU A 86 9.06 -6.31 -0.71
CA LEU A 86 7.94 -7.06 -1.31
C LEU A 86 8.32 -7.81 -2.60
N GLY A 87 9.44 -7.46 -3.25
CA GLY A 87 9.84 -8.01 -4.54
C GLY A 87 10.17 -9.51 -4.52
N HIS A 88 10.50 -10.04 -3.34
CA HIS A 88 10.73 -11.47 -3.13
C HIS A 88 9.44 -12.29 -2.94
N HIS A 89 8.30 -11.63 -2.72
CA HIS A 89 7.02 -12.30 -2.44
C HIS A 89 6.32 -12.76 -3.74
N LYS A 90 6.74 -13.91 -4.27
CA LYS A 90 6.13 -14.54 -5.45
C LYS A 90 5.09 -15.58 -5.07
N HIS A 91 3.88 -15.14 -4.72
CA HIS A 91 2.75 -16.06 -4.59
C HIS A 91 1.94 -16.08 -5.88
N ARG A 92 1.79 -17.24 -6.54
CA ARG A 92 1.11 -17.34 -7.85
C ARG A 92 -0.32 -16.79 -7.85
N GLN A 93 -0.96 -16.74 -6.68
CA GLN A 93 -2.34 -16.28 -6.49
C GLN A 93 -2.44 -14.82 -6.03
N HIS A 94 -1.33 -14.17 -5.66
CA HIS A 94 -1.35 -12.79 -5.19
C HIS A 94 -0.41 -11.94 -6.04
N ALA A 95 -0.94 -10.87 -6.62
CA ALA A 95 -0.17 -9.89 -7.36
C ALA A 95 0.04 -8.64 -6.52
N ILE A 96 1.28 -8.14 -6.50
CA ILE A 96 1.65 -6.86 -5.90
C ILE A 96 2.39 -6.07 -6.98
N TYR A 97 1.89 -4.89 -7.29
CA TYR A 97 2.54 -3.92 -8.17
C TYR A 97 2.94 -2.70 -7.36
N ILE A 98 4.16 -2.22 -7.54
CA ILE A 98 4.70 -1.08 -6.78
C ILE A 98 5.16 -0.05 -7.79
N LEU A 99 4.48 1.10 -7.81
CA LEU A 99 4.56 2.11 -8.84
C LEU A 99 4.89 3.47 -8.21
N PRO A 100 5.66 4.33 -8.90
CA PRO A 100 5.79 5.73 -8.49
C PRO A 100 4.42 6.41 -8.62
N LEU A 101 4.08 7.28 -7.66
CA LEU A 101 2.89 8.12 -7.73
C LEU A 101 3.17 9.30 -8.66
N GLN A 102 2.47 9.40 -9.81
CA GLN A 102 2.57 10.58 -10.67
C GLN A 102 1.50 11.60 -10.26
N LEU A 103 1.93 12.67 -9.61
CA LEU A 103 1.07 13.84 -9.41
C LEU A 103 1.12 14.65 -10.71
N ASN A 104 0.04 14.61 -11.50
CA ASN A 104 -0.17 15.61 -12.55
C ASN A 104 -0.28 16.97 -11.86
N LEU A 105 0.77 17.78 -11.97
CA LEU A 105 0.80 19.18 -11.54
C LEU A 105 -0.01 20.06 -12.52
#